data_AF-A0AAD6ZFT2-F1
#
_entry.id   AF-A0AAD6ZFT2-F1
#
_cell.length_a   1.000
_cell.length_b   1.000
_cell.length_c   1.000
_cell.angle_alpha   90.00
_cell.angle_beta   90.00
_cell.angle_gamma   90.00
#
_symmetry.space_group_name_H-M   'P 1'
#
loop_
_entity.id
_entity.type
_entity.pdbx_description
1 polymer ?
#
loop_
_entity_poly.entity_id
_entity_poly.type
_entity_poly.pdbx_seq_one_letter_code
_entity_poly.pdbx_strand_id
1 'polypeptide(L)'
;MALRRKFMSMRKPDDQKMSAWIGDVRSVAFRLSQVGVTVNDEDIILVLTMGLPASFDTFVVALDSTDAAALTLDYVIGRLLNEESRISVVTPSPSVPEITCFTCGKRGHYKINCPDKPPEATAASAVDADFEW
;
A
#
# COMPACT_ATOMS: atom_id res chain seq x y z
N MET A 1 19.31 -12.37 29.62
CA MET A 1 18.82 -10.98 29.40
C MET A 1 19.23 -10.37 28.04
N ALA A 2 20.47 -10.50 27.57
CA ALA A 2 20.89 -9.88 26.29
C ALA A 2 20.13 -10.40 25.06
N LEU A 3 19.90 -11.72 24.96
CA LEU A 3 19.15 -12.33 23.85
C LEU A 3 17.68 -11.88 23.79
N ARG A 4 17.02 -11.77 24.95
CA ARG A 4 15.62 -11.31 25.04
C ARG A 4 15.47 -9.85 24.63
N ARG A 5 16.43 -8.99 25.03
CA ARG A 5 16.49 -7.60 24.54
C ARG A 5 16.67 -7.54 23.03
N LYS A 6 17.61 -8.33 22.50
CA LYS A 6 17.84 -8.40 21.05
C LYS A 6 16.58 -8.81 20.28
N PHE A 7 15.84 -9.80 20.78
CA PHE A 7 14.59 -10.27 20.18
C PHE A 7 13.52 -9.17 20.13
N MET A 8 13.27 -8.48 21.24
CA MET A 8 12.28 -7.40 21.31
C MET A 8 12.66 -6.15 20.50
N SER A 9 13.95 -5.97 20.22
CA SER A 9 14.47 -4.84 19.42
C SER A 9 14.72 -5.19 17.95
N MET A 10 14.30 -6.37 17.47
CA MET A 10 14.49 -6.70 16.06
C MET A 10 13.65 -5.77 15.18
N ARG A 11 14.18 -5.42 14.01
CA ARG A 11 13.52 -4.59 13.01
C ARG A 11 13.75 -5.19 11.63
N LYS A 12 12.74 -5.16 10.78
CA LYS A 12 12.82 -5.56 9.38
C LYS A 12 13.49 -4.43 8.57
N PRO A 13 14.62 -4.67 7.89
CA PRO A 13 15.19 -3.75 6.91
C PRO A 13 14.28 -3.57 5.68
N ASP A 14 14.34 -2.41 5.04
CA ASP A 14 13.51 -2.08 3.87
C ASP A 14 13.81 -2.97 2.65
N ASP A 15 15.08 -3.36 2.48
CA ASP A 15 15.57 -4.23 1.40
C ASP A 15 15.34 -5.73 1.67
N GLN A 16 14.97 -6.10 2.89
CA GLN A 16 14.72 -7.49 3.26
C GLN A 16 13.33 -7.94 2.83
N LYS A 17 13.22 -9.15 2.26
CA LYS A 17 11.93 -9.81 2.00
C LYS A 17 11.22 -10.20 3.30
N MET A 18 9.90 -10.12 3.32
CA MET A 18 9.07 -10.45 4.48
C MET A 18 9.26 -11.90 4.92
N SER A 19 9.38 -12.84 3.98
CA SER A 19 9.65 -14.25 4.28
C SER A 19 10.98 -14.46 5.02
N ALA A 20 12.03 -13.74 4.62
CA ALA A 20 13.33 -13.79 5.29
C ALA A 20 13.27 -13.18 6.69
N TRP A 21 12.58 -12.05 6.84
CA TRP A 21 12.32 -11.42 8.14
C TRP A 21 11.61 -12.36 9.11
N ILE A 22 10.53 -13.02 8.68
CA ILE A 22 9.80 -14.00 9.49
C ILE A 22 10.72 -15.17 9.89
N GLY A 23 11.57 -15.62 8.98
CA GLY A 23 12.59 -16.65 9.24
C GLY A 23 13.58 -16.23 10.34
N ASP A 24 14.08 -15.00 10.29
CA ASP A 24 15.01 -14.46 11.28
C ASP A 24 14.38 -14.37 12.67
N VAL A 25 13.14 -13.87 12.76
CA VAL A 25 12.41 -13.78 14.04
C VAL A 25 12.19 -15.18 14.63
N ARG A 26 11.73 -16.15 13.82
CA ARG A 26 11.56 -17.55 14.25
C ARG A 26 12.88 -18.18 14.70
N SER A 27 13.98 -17.90 14.00
CA SER A 27 15.32 -18.38 14.37
C SER A 27 15.78 -17.86 15.73
N VAL A 28 15.56 -16.57 16.02
CA VAL A 28 15.89 -16.00 17.33
C VAL A 28 14.96 -16.53 18.43
N ALA A 29 13.67 -16.68 18.16
CA ALA A 29 12.72 -17.29 19.09
C ALA A 29 13.11 -18.74 19.45
N PHE A 30 13.51 -19.54 18.46
CA PHE A 30 13.99 -20.90 18.68
C PHE A 30 15.29 -20.95 19.51
N ARG A 31 16.21 -20.00 19.29
CA ARG A 31 17.43 -19.91 20.11
C ARG A 31 17.13 -19.51 21.55
N LEU A 32 16.10 -18.71 21.78
CA LEU A 32 15.64 -18.36 23.12
C LEU A 32 15.03 -19.57 23.84
N SER A 33 14.25 -20.40 23.14
CA SER A 33 13.71 -21.62 23.75
C SER A 33 14.80 -22.63 24.12
N GLN A 34 15.88 -22.73 23.33
CA GLN A 34 17.04 -23.57 23.67
C GLN A 34 17.75 -23.18 24.96
N VAL A 35 17.68 -21.92 25.38
CA VAL A 35 18.28 -21.44 26.65
C VAL A 35 17.26 -21.40 27.80
N GLY A 36 16.12 -22.09 27.64
CA GLY A 36 15.09 -22.22 28.67
C GLY A 36 14.18 -20.99 28.81
N VAL A 37 14.18 -20.07 27.84
CA VAL A 37 13.25 -18.94 27.81
C VAL A 37 12.04 -19.33 26.98
N THR A 38 10.86 -19.36 27.61
CA THR A 38 9.59 -19.53 26.90
C THR A 38 9.32 -18.30 26.03
N VAL A 39 9.16 -18.52 24.74
CA VAL A 39 8.74 -17.51 23.77
C VAL A 39 7.36 -17.91 23.30
N ASN A 40 6.36 -17.10 23.61
CA ASN A 40 4.99 -17.37 23.23
C ASN A 40 4.71 -16.81 21.82
N ASP A 41 3.67 -17.32 21.17
CA ASP A 41 3.24 -16.81 19.87
C ASP A 41 2.90 -15.31 19.94
N GLU A 42 2.34 -14.83 21.05
CA GLU A 42 2.11 -13.41 21.31
C GLU A 42 3.40 -12.58 21.26
N ASP A 43 4.50 -13.09 21.84
CA ASP A 43 5.79 -12.40 21.80
C ASP A 43 6.33 -12.34 20.36
N ILE A 44 6.11 -13.39 19.57
CA ILE A 44 6.52 -13.43 18.16
C ILE A 44 5.69 -12.46 17.34
N ILE A 45 4.36 -12.45 17.52
CA ILE A 45 3.44 -11.51 16.86
C ILE A 45 3.85 -10.08 17.19
N LEU A 46 4.13 -9.78 18.47
CA LEU A 46 4.58 -8.47 18.91
C LEU A 46 5.87 -8.03 18.21
N VAL A 47 6.87 -8.90 18.12
CA VAL A 47 8.13 -8.59 17.40
C VAL A 47 7.88 -8.42 15.90
N LEU A 48 7.02 -9.24 15.31
CA LEU A 48 6.68 -9.14 13.90
C LEU A 48 5.97 -7.84 13.55
N THR A 49 5.13 -7.29 14.43
CA THR A 49 4.35 -6.06 14.18
C THR A 49 5.10 -4.79 14.58
N MET A 50 5.75 -4.76 15.75
CA MET A 50 6.59 -3.64 16.18
C MET A 50 7.89 -3.52 15.37
N GLY A 51 8.26 -4.60 14.68
CA GLY A 51 9.46 -4.71 13.88
C GLY A 51 9.37 -4.08 12.49
N LEU A 52 8.17 -3.69 12.04
CA LEU A 52 7.92 -3.33 10.65
C LEU A 52 8.33 -1.88 10.33
N PRO A 53 8.72 -1.60 9.06
CA PRO A 53 8.92 -0.23 8.60
C PRO A 53 7.59 0.49 8.38
N ALA A 54 7.63 1.83 8.32
CA ALA A 54 6.46 2.70 8.21
C ALA A 54 5.55 2.41 7.00
N SER A 55 6.07 1.75 5.96
CA SER A 55 5.26 1.29 4.81
C SER A 55 4.16 0.30 5.18
N PHE A 56 4.22 -0.30 6.38
CA PHE A 56 3.23 -1.22 6.91
C PHE A 56 2.33 -0.58 7.97
N ASP A 57 2.37 0.73 8.21
CA ASP A 57 1.53 1.37 9.24
C ASP A 57 0.03 1.11 9.02
N THR A 58 -0.43 1.18 7.77
CA THR A 58 -1.83 0.85 7.41
C THR A 58 -2.17 -0.61 7.72
N PHE A 59 -1.21 -1.52 7.55
CA PHE A 59 -1.38 -2.92 7.91
C PHE A 59 -1.52 -3.11 9.41
N VAL A 60 -0.69 -2.44 10.21
CA VAL A 60 -0.72 -2.52 11.68
C VAL A 60 -2.06 -1.98 12.20
N VAL A 61 -2.52 -0.83 11.71
CA VAL A 61 -3.84 -0.27 12.07
C VAL A 61 -4.99 -1.24 11.77
N ALA A 62 -4.96 -1.90 10.61
CA ALA A 62 -5.97 -2.89 10.27
C ALA A 62 -5.89 -4.13 11.19
N LEU A 63 -4.68 -4.54 11.55
CA LEU A 63 -4.46 -5.66 12.46
C LEU A 63 -4.98 -5.37 13.87
N ASP A 64 -4.76 -4.16 14.39
CA ASP A 64 -5.24 -3.73 15.71
C ASP A 64 -6.78 -3.71 15.82
N SER A 65 -7.48 -3.62 14.69
CA SER A 65 -8.94 -3.72 14.64
C SER A 65 -9.48 -5.17 14.55
N THR A 66 -8.58 -6.16 14.43
CA THR A 66 -8.94 -7.58 14.34
C THR A 66 -9.18 -8.15 15.74
N ASP A 67 -10.15 -9.06 15.86
CA ASP A 67 -10.44 -9.74 17.12
C ASP A 67 -9.23 -10.54 17.64
N ALA A 68 -8.91 -10.39 18.93
CA ALA A 68 -7.76 -11.02 19.54
C ALA A 68 -7.80 -12.56 19.49
N ALA A 69 -8.98 -13.18 19.52
CA ALA A 69 -9.12 -14.63 19.42
C ALA A 69 -8.80 -15.16 18.01
N ALA A 70 -8.85 -14.31 16.99
CA ALA A 70 -8.49 -14.66 15.62
C ALA A 70 -7.01 -14.37 15.28
N LEU A 71 -6.29 -13.62 16.13
CA LEU A 71 -4.89 -13.23 15.94
C LEU A 71 -3.92 -14.37 16.27
N THR A 72 -3.92 -15.41 15.43
CA THR A 72 -2.93 -16.48 15.50
C THR A 72 -1.65 -16.10 14.75
N LEU A 73 -0.52 -16.71 15.13
CA LEU A 73 0.76 -16.46 14.47
C LEU A 73 0.70 -16.78 12.97
N ASP A 74 0.06 -17.88 12.59
CA ASP A 74 -0.11 -18.26 11.17
C ASP A 74 -0.99 -17.26 10.41
N TYR A 75 -2.06 -16.77 11.04
CA TYR A 75 -2.89 -15.73 10.44
C TYR A 75 -2.08 -14.46 10.15
N VAL A 76 -1.32 -13.97 11.14
CA VAL A 76 -0.48 -12.77 11.00
C VAL A 76 0.58 -12.96 9.91
N ILE A 77 1.23 -14.13 9.86
CA ILE A 77 2.22 -14.45 8.83
C ILE A 77 1.61 -14.46 7.45
N GLY A 78 0.46 -15.11 7.26
CA GLY A 78 -0.26 -15.10 5.99
C GLY A 78 -0.65 -13.68 5.56
N ARG A 79 -1.13 -12.87 6.51
CA ARG A 79 -1.52 -11.48 6.26
C ARG A 79 -0.33 -10.60 5.88
N LEU A 80 0.83 -10.77 6.54
CA LEU A 80 2.07 -10.05 6.25
C LEU A 80 2.61 -10.34 4.85
N LEU A 81 2.65 -11.62 4.47
CA LEU A 81 3.11 -12.02 3.13
C LEU A 81 2.18 -11.50 2.03
N ASN A 82 0.87 -11.50 2.27
CA ASN A 82 -0.10 -10.91 1.35
C ASN A 82 0.02 -9.38 1.29
N GLU A 83 0.33 -8.71 2.39
CA GLU A 83 0.55 -7.26 2.36
C GLU A 83 1.82 -6.88 1.59
N GLU A 84 2.92 -7.63 1.76
CA GLU A 84 4.14 -7.39 0.99
C GLU A 84 3.90 -7.53 -0.52
N SER A 85 3.10 -8.51 -0.95
CA SER A 85 2.75 -8.66 -2.36
C SER A 85 1.98 -7.45 -2.88
N ARG A 86 1.07 -6.87 -2.09
CA ARG A 86 0.36 -5.62 -2.41
C ARG A 86 1.31 -4.42 -2.45
N ILE A 87 2.17 -4.24 -1.45
CA ILE A 87 3.13 -3.12 -1.37
C ILE A 87 4.13 -3.17 -2.53
N SER A 88 4.56 -4.36 -2.95
CA SER A 88 5.46 -4.51 -4.10
C SER A 88 4.85 -4.01 -5.42
N VAL A 89 3.52 -3.95 -5.51
CA VAL A 89 2.78 -3.34 -6.63
C VAL A 89 2.51 -1.84 -6.38
N VAL A 90 2.62 -1.40 -5.13
CA VAL A 90 2.41 -0.03 -4.65
C VAL A 90 3.77 0.58 -4.24
N THR A 91 4.75 0.58 -5.14
CA THR A 91 5.59 1.79 -5.27
C THR A 91 4.67 2.96 -5.59
N PRO A 92 4.96 4.21 -5.15
CA PRO A 92 4.05 5.33 -5.37
C PRO A 92 3.77 5.46 -6.88
N SER A 93 2.59 5.01 -7.30
CA SER A 93 2.01 5.54 -8.52
C SER A 93 1.94 7.04 -8.29
N PRO A 94 2.46 7.87 -9.21
CA PRO A 94 2.33 9.30 -9.08
C PRO A 94 0.83 9.58 -8.94
N SER A 95 0.53 10.46 -7.99
CA SER A 95 -0.67 11.31 -7.95
C SER A 95 -1.42 11.29 -9.28
N VAL A 96 -2.69 10.86 -9.25
CA VAL A 96 -3.75 11.07 -10.24
C VAL A 96 -3.21 11.30 -11.66
N PRO A 97 -3.41 10.39 -12.65
CA PRO A 97 -2.83 10.56 -13.99
C PRO A 97 -3.07 12.00 -14.44
N GLU A 98 -1.98 12.76 -14.53
CA GLU A 98 -2.07 14.21 -14.52
C GLU A 98 -2.62 14.61 -15.87
N ILE A 99 -3.94 14.73 -15.87
CA ILE A 99 -4.78 14.85 -17.03
C ILE A 99 -4.28 16.04 -17.85
N THR A 100 -3.68 15.74 -18.99
CA THR A 100 -3.16 16.74 -19.93
C THR A 100 -4.10 16.83 -21.12
N CYS A 101 -4.44 18.04 -21.50
CA CYS A 101 -5.30 18.29 -22.63
C CYS A 101 -4.57 17.96 -23.94
N PHE A 102 -5.10 17.04 -24.72
CA PHE A 102 -4.56 16.67 -26.04
C PHE A 102 -4.63 17.77 -27.10
N THR A 103 -5.25 18.92 -26.80
CA THR A 103 -5.32 20.08 -27.72
C THR A 103 -4.30 21.16 -27.35
N CYS A 104 -4.24 21.57 -26.08
CA CYS A 104 -3.39 22.69 -25.65
C CYS A 104 -2.17 22.27 -24.82
N GLY A 105 -2.05 21.00 -24.45
CA GLY A 105 -0.95 20.47 -23.64
C GLY A 105 -0.97 20.86 -22.15
N LYS A 106 -1.93 21.69 -21.71
CA LYS A 106 -2.06 22.13 -20.31
C LYS A 106 -2.68 21.03 -19.44
N ARG A 107 -2.29 20.98 -18.17
CA ARG A 107 -2.82 20.05 -17.15
C ARG A 107 -4.18 20.49 -16.60
N GLY A 108 -4.93 19.55 -16.02
CA GLY A 108 -6.15 19.80 -15.24
C GLY A 108 -7.47 19.68 -15.98
N HIS A 109 -7.48 19.35 -17.29
CA HIS A 109 -8.71 19.17 -18.08
C HIS A 109 -8.50 18.27 -19.31
N TYR A 110 -9.58 17.65 -19.82
CA TYR A 110 -9.61 16.91 -21.09
C TYR A 110 -9.85 17.86 -22.27
N LYS A 111 -9.54 17.40 -23.50
CA LYS A 111 -9.78 18.12 -24.77
C LYS A 111 -11.19 18.75 -24.88
N ILE A 112 -12.21 18.08 -24.35
CA ILE A 112 -13.60 18.55 -24.37
C ILE A 112 -13.84 19.80 -23.52
N ASN A 113 -13.07 19.98 -22.45
CA ASN A 113 -13.18 21.12 -21.53
C ASN A 113 -12.01 22.11 -21.72
N CYS A 114 -11.42 22.17 -22.92
CA CYS A 114 -10.31 23.05 -23.21
C CYS A 114 -10.78 24.51 -23.32
N PRO A 115 -10.33 25.42 -22.44
CA PRO A 115 -10.75 26.82 -22.46
C PRO A 115 -10.27 27.57 -23.71
N ASP A 116 -9.19 27.09 -24.35
CA ASP A 116 -8.63 27.66 -25.58
C ASP A 116 -9.18 27.01 -26.87
N LYS A 117 -10.40 26.44 -26.85
CA LYS A 117 -10.95 25.77 -28.04
C LYS A 117 -11.00 26.79 -29.21
N PRO A 118 -10.36 26.51 -30.37
CA PRO A 118 -10.51 27.39 -31.52
C PRO A 118 -11.98 27.41 -31.94
N PRO A 119 -12.54 28.57 -32.32
CA PRO A 119 -13.93 28.66 -32.75
C PRO A 119 -14.12 27.70 -33.92
N GLU A 120 -14.95 26.69 -33.69
CA GLU A 120 -15.43 25.78 -34.73
C GLU A 120 -16.09 26.67 -35.78
N ALA A 121 -15.52 26.71 -36.97
CA ALA A 121 -16.02 27.54 -38.05
C ALA A 121 -17.48 27.14 -38.33
N THR A 122 -18.41 27.96 -37.84
CA THR A 122 -19.83 27.87 -38.11
C THR A 122 -20.01 28.01 -39.61
N ALA A 123 -20.30 26.89 -40.29
CA ALA A 123 -20.86 26.93 -41.63
C ALA A 123 -22.28 27.49 -41.50
N ALA A 124 -22.39 28.80 -41.73
CA ALA A 124 -23.64 29.46 -42.02
C ALA A 124 -24.17 28.90 -43.34
N SER A 125 -25.30 28.20 -43.29
CA SER A 125 -26.14 27.96 -44.46
C SER A 125 -27.51 28.55 -44.15
N ALA A 126 -27.71 29.78 -44.62
CA ALA A 126 -29.04 30.32 -44.86
C ALA A 126 -29.71 29.43 -45.92
N VAL A 127 -30.88 28.91 -45.60
CA VAL A 127 -31.89 28.59 -46.63
C VAL A 127 -33.18 29.27 -46.22
N ASP A 128 -33.56 30.15 -47.14
CA ASP A 128 -34.69 31.07 -47.16
C ASP A 128 -36.03 30.48 -46.72
N ALA A 129 -36.84 31.42 -46.23
CA ALA A 129 -38.26 31.28 -46.03
C ALA A 129 -38.98 30.91 -47.33
N ASP A 130 -39.84 29.89 -47.27
CA ASP A 130 -41.09 29.88 -48.04
C ASP A 130 -42.05 28.83 -47.45
N PHE A 131 -43.04 29.28 -46.69
CA PHE A 131 -44.25 28.50 -46.43
C PHE A 131 -45.44 29.45 -46.42
N GLU A 132 -46.04 29.58 -47.62
CA GLU A 132 -47.32 30.22 -47.85
C GLU A 132 -48.48 29.44 -47.21
N TRP A 133 -49.60 30.16 -47.07
CA TRP A 133 -50.74 30.08 -46.15
C TRP A 133 -51.54 28.77 -46.05
#